data_AF-A0A6A6K4H1-F1
#
_entry.id   AF-A0A6A6K4H1-F1
#
_cell.length_a   1.000
_cell.length_b   1.000
_cell.length_c   1.000
_cell.angle_alpha   90.00
_cell.angle_beta   90.00
_cell.angle_gamma   90.00
#
_symmetry.space_group_name_H-M   'P 1'
#
loop_
_entity.id
_entity.type
_entity.pdbx_description
1 polymer ?
#
loop_
_entity_poly.entity_id
_entity_poly.type
_entity_poly.pdbx_seq_one_letter_code
_entity_poly.pdbx_strand_id
1 'polypeptide(L)'
;MNEPTQYSKELDPSNGMGDTEYSKKIVKVIDLNNPNSQRQRPRVPGLQRNIEVLKSELLKFISEHGQEGFMPMRKQLRLHGRVDIEKAITRMGGFRRIATLMNLSLAYKRRKPKGYWDNLENLQEEINRFQRSWGMDPSFMPSRKSFERAGRYDIARALEKWGDSMKFPVF
;
A
#
# COMPACT_ATOMS: atom_id res chain seq x y z
N MET A 1 53.79 -6.45 38.30
CA MET A 1 53.19 -5.36 39.09
C MET A 1 52.11 -4.75 38.21
N ASN A 2 50.95 -5.40 38.12
CA ASN A 2 49.78 -5.31 39.03
C ASN A 2 49.10 -3.94 38.84
N GLU A 3 48.02 -3.82 38.04
CA GLU A 3 46.59 -4.13 38.37
C GLU A 3 46.00 -3.13 39.41
N PRO A 4 44.67 -2.98 39.57
CA PRO A 4 43.60 -2.70 38.59
C PRO A 4 42.56 -1.69 39.16
N THR A 5 41.52 -1.35 38.41
CA THR A 5 40.20 -1.14 39.03
C THR A 5 39.07 -1.46 38.06
N GLN A 6 38.45 -2.62 38.27
CA GLN A 6 37.10 -2.97 37.84
C GLN A 6 36.05 -2.22 38.68
N TYR A 7 34.77 -2.38 38.30
CA TYR A 7 33.55 -2.50 39.13
C TYR A 7 32.46 -1.53 38.60
N SER A 8 31.21 -1.89 38.27
CA SER A 8 30.46 -3.16 38.18
C SER A 8 28.99 -2.82 37.84
N LYS A 9 28.20 -3.80 37.33
CA LYS A 9 26.78 -4.10 37.66
C LYS A 9 25.74 -2.96 37.50
N GLU A 10 24.56 -3.10 36.88
CA GLU A 10 23.60 -4.20 36.89
C GLU A 10 22.33 -3.77 36.07
N LEU A 11 21.57 -4.75 35.57
CA LEU A 11 20.09 -4.82 35.42
C LEU A 11 19.32 -3.97 34.36
N ASP A 12 18.73 -4.70 33.39
CA ASP A 12 17.42 -4.44 32.74
C ASP A 12 16.27 -4.27 33.80
N PRO A 13 14.98 -3.96 33.49
CA PRO A 13 14.27 -3.40 32.31
C PRO A 13 13.21 -2.30 32.71
N SER A 14 12.38 -1.87 31.73
CA SER A 14 10.95 -1.43 31.88
C SER A 14 10.57 0.06 31.70
N ASN A 15 9.64 0.26 30.74
CA ASN A 15 8.49 1.19 30.67
C ASN A 15 8.64 2.69 31.01
N GLY A 16 8.04 3.66 30.31
CA GLY A 16 7.00 3.66 29.27
C GLY A 16 6.22 4.98 29.32
N MET A 17 5.72 5.47 28.18
CA MET A 17 4.59 6.42 27.95
C MET A 17 4.57 6.73 26.44
N GLY A 18 3.66 6.20 25.60
CA GLY A 18 2.25 6.60 25.42
C GLY A 18 2.21 7.89 24.59
N ASP A 19 1.77 7.97 23.31
CA ASP A 19 0.48 7.58 22.74
C ASP A 19 0.61 7.35 21.22
N THR A 20 0.28 6.21 20.59
CA THR A 20 -0.83 5.26 20.73
C THR A 20 -2.13 5.72 20.09
N GLU A 21 -2.28 5.55 18.77
CA GLU A 21 -3.61 5.19 18.26
C GLU A 21 -3.58 4.35 16.97
N TYR A 22 -2.74 4.71 16.00
CA TYR A 22 -2.71 3.98 14.70
C TYR A 22 -1.85 2.72 14.70
N SER A 23 -0.72 2.71 15.43
CA SER A 23 0.23 1.59 15.42
C SER A 23 -0.11 0.47 16.40
N LYS A 24 -0.88 0.71 17.48
CA LYS A 24 -1.30 -0.37 18.40
C LYS A 24 -2.39 -1.29 17.81
N LYS A 25 -3.11 -0.85 16.77
CA LYS A 25 -4.07 -1.72 16.06
C LYS A 25 -3.42 -2.79 15.18
N ILE A 26 -2.19 -2.57 14.73
CA ILE A 26 -1.50 -3.46 13.78
C ILE A 26 -0.84 -4.66 14.47
N VAL A 27 -0.47 -4.56 15.76
CA VAL A 27 0.36 -5.58 16.43
C VAL A 27 -0.46 -6.60 17.23
N LYS A 28 -1.74 -6.36 17.53
CA LYS A 28 -2.52 -7.22 18.44
C LYS A 28 -3.38 -8.32 17.79
N VAL A 29 -3.22 -8.61 16.50
CA VAL A 29 -4.00 -9.69 15.84
C VAL A 29 -3.15 -10.52 14.88
N ILE A 30 -1.98 -10.95 15.34
CA ILE A 30 -1.31 -12.13 14.80
C ILE A 30 -1.28 -13.15 15.91
N ASP A 31 -2.45 -13.73 16.16
CA ASP A 31 -2.60 -14.91 17.00
C ASP A 31 -2.05 -16.10 16.22
N LEU A 32 -0.75 -16.31 16.39
CA LEU A 32 0.01 -17.45 15.87
C LEU A 32 -0.30 -18.67 16.72
N ASN A 33 -1.53 -19.21 16.73
CA ASN A 33 -1.84 -20.54 17.27
C ASN A 33 -3.30 -20.99 17.00
N ASN A 34 -3.71 -21.15 15.74
CA ASN A 34 -4.86 -22.01 15.42
C ASN A 34 -4.77 -22.60 14.00
N PRO A 35 -4.40 -23.89 13.84
CA PRO A 35 -4.35 -24.51 12.51
C PRO A 35 -5.73 -24.82 11.92
N ASN A 36 -6.83 -24.54 12.62
CA ASN A 36 -8.20 -24.94 12.24
C ASN A 36 -9.26 -23.84 12.26
N SER A 37 -8.88 -22.56 12.31
CA SER A 37 -9.85 -21.49 11.99
C SER A 37 -10.15 -21.54 10.50
N GLN A 38 -11.17 -22.31 10.11
CA GLN A 38 -11.87 -22.13 8.85
C GLN A 38 -12.32 -20.68 8.80
N ARG A 39 -11.46 -19.81 8.26
CA ARG A 39 -11.69 -18.38 8.09
C ARG A 39 -13.05 -18.28 7.43
N GLN A 40 -14.08 -17.88 8.18
CA GLN A 40 -15.42 -17.72 7.67
C GLN A 40 -15.33 -16.69 6.58
N ARG A 41 -15.22 -17.16 5.33
CA ARG A 41 -15.08 -16.29 4.18
C ARG A 41 -16.42 -15.58 4.08
N PRO A 42 -16.48 -14.25 4.16
CA PRO A 42 -17.71 -13.55 3.85
C PRO A 42 -18.06 -13.91 2.40
N ARG A 43 -19.04 -14.80 2.23
CA ARG A 43 -19.51 -15.24 0.92
C ARG A 43 -20.79 -14.47 0.68
N VAL A 44 -20.67 -13.34 0.00
CA VAL A 44 -21.84 -12.58 -0.44
C VAL A 44 -22.57 -13.41 -1.51
N PRO A 45 -23.82 -13.84 -1.28
CA PRO A 45 -24.59 -14.59 -2.27
C PRO A 45 -24.71 -13.79 -3.57
N GLY A 46 -24.56 -14.45 -4.71
CA GLY A 46 -24.72 -13.79 -6.02
C GLY A 46 -23.56 -12.90 -6.46
N LEU A 47 -22.53 -12.66 -5.65
CA LEU A 47 -21.40 -11.76 -5.98
C LEU A 47 -20.71 -12.08 -7.32
N GLN A 48 -20.65 -13.36 -7.69
CA GLN A 48 -19.97 -13.82 -8.91
C GLN A 48 -20.90 -13.92 -10.13
N ARG A 49 -22.19 -13.62 -9.97
CA ARG A 49 -23.23 -13.74 -11.01
C ARG A 49 -23.95 -12.41 -11.26
N ASN A 50 -24.16 -11.61 -10.23
CA ASN A 50 -24.84 -10.32 -10.30
C ASN A 50 -23.80 -9.18 -10.27
N ILE A 51 -23.82 -8.33 -11.30
CA ILE A 51 -22.90 -7.21 -11.42
C ILE A 51 -23.17 -6.09 -10.42
N GLU A 52 -24.44 -5.81 -10.09
CA GLU A 52 -24.80 -4.78 -9.12
C GLU A 52 -24.30 -5.14 -7.72
N VAL A 53 -24.42 -6.42 -7.33
CA VAL A 53 -23.89 -6.93 -6.06
C VAL A 53 -22.36 -6.81 -6.03
N LEU A 54 -21.68 -7.08 -7.15
CA LEU A 54 -20.24 -6.84 -7.25
C LEU A 54 -19.89 -5.36 -7.12
N LYS A 55 -20.63 -4.47 -7.77
CA LYS A 55 -20.40 -3.02 -7.71
C LYS A 55 -20.56 -2.48 -6.29
N SER A 56 -21.63 -2.86 -5.57
CA SER A 56 -21.89 -2.39 -4.21
C SER A 56 -20.80 -2.86 -3.24
N GLU A 57 -20.44 -4.13 -3.28
CA GLU A 57 -19.37 -4.69 -2.44
C GLU A 57 -18.00 -4.09 -2.76
N LEU A 58 -17.74 -3.81 -4.05
CA LEU A 58 -16.50 -3.18 -4.46
C LEU A 58 -16.43 -1.72 -4.01
N LEU A 59 -17.53 -0.96 -4.09
CA LEU A 59 -17.59 0.42 -3.56
C LEU A 59 -17.41 0.44 -2.05
N LYS A 60 -18.05 -0.48 -1.33
CA LYS A 60 -17.87 -0.64 0.11
C LYS A 60 -16.41 -0.92 0.45
N PHE A 61 -15.78 -1.84 -0.27
CA PHE A 61 -14.35 -2.13 -0.10
C PHE A 61 -13.48 -0.90 -0.38
N ILE A 62 -13.78 -0.13 -1.44
CA ILE A 62 -13.04 1.09 -1.78
C ILE A 62 -13.17 2.13 -0.66
N SER A 63 -14.37 2.31 -0.10
CA SER A 63 -14.61 3.25 0.98
C SER A 63 -13.90 2.85 2.28
N GLU A 64 -13.80 1.56 2.58
CA GLU A 64 -13.21 1.06 3.83
C GLU A 64 -11.68 0.94 3.78
N HIS A 65 -11.13 0.56 2.63
CA HIS A 65 -9.74 0.11 2.50
C HIS A 65 -9.02 0.60 1.24
N GLY A 66 -9.76 1.21 0.31
CA GLY A 66 -9.23 1.65 -0.97
C GLY A 66 -9.03 3.16 -1.05
N GLN A 67 -8.97 3.64 -2.29
CA GLN A 67 -8.95 5.06 -2.62
C GLN A 67 -10.12 5.33 -3.55
N GLU A 68 -10.90 6.36 -3.23
CA GLU A 68 -12.07 6.74 -4.02
C GLU A 68 -11.69 7.02 -5.49
N GLY A 69 -12.51 6.52 -6.41
CA GLY A 69 -12.26 6.65 -7.85
C GLY A 69 -11.20 5.70 -8.43
N PHE A 70 -10.53 4.87 -7.62
CA PHE A 70 -9.54 3.90 -8.09
C PHE A 70 -9.99 2.44 -7.93
N MET A 71 -9.67 1.63 -8.93
CA MET A 71 -9.90 0.19 -8.91
C MET A 71 -8.93 -0.49 -7.93
N PRO A 72 -9.43 -1.25 -6.93
CA PRO A 72 -8.57 -1.98 -5.98
C PRO A 72 -7.65 -2.98 -6.66
N MET A 73 -6.44 -3.11 -6.12
CA MET A 73 -5.47 -4.10 -6.59
C MET A 73 -5.81 -5.50 -6.08
N ARG A 74 -5.44 -6.52 -6.86
CA ARG A 74 -5.53 -7.93 -6.44
C ARG A 74 -4.82 -8.17 -5.10
N LYS A 75 -3.66 -7.53 -4.87
CA LYS A 75 -2.92 -7.62 -3.61
C LYS A 75 -3.71 -7.06 -2.42
N GLN A 76 -4.40 -5.93 -2.59
CA GLN A 76 -5.24 -5.33 -1.53
C GLN A 76 -6.42 -6.23 -1.19
N LEU A 77 -7.13 -6.76 -2.20
CA LEU A 77 -8.23 -7.70 -1.97
C LEU A 77 -7.79 -8.95 -1.19
N ARG A 78 -6.61 -9.50 -1.52
CA ARG A 78 -6.04 -10.66 -0.81
C ARG A 78 -5.64 -10.33 0.63
N LEU A 79 -5.02 -9.18 0.84
CA LEU A 79 -4.58 -8.74 2.17
C LEU A 79 -5.76 -8.63 3.15
N HIS A 80 -6.88 -8.10 2.67
CA HIS A 80 -8.11 -7.95 3.46
C HIS A 80 -9.03 -9.18 3.42
N GLY A 81 -8.55 -10.32 2.90
CA GLY A 81 -9.33 -11.56 2.84
C GLY A 81 -10.50 -11.56 1.85
N ARG A 82 -10.69 -10.49 1.07
CA ARG A 82 -11.74 -10.33 0.05
C ARG A 82 -11.40 -11.01 -1.28
N VAL A 83 -10.96 -12.27 -1.20
CA VAL A 83 -10.66 -13.11 -2.38
C VAL A 83 -11.94 -13.46 -3.16
N ASP A 84 -13.10 -13.38 -2.52
CA ASP A 84 -14.43 -13.49 -3.13
C ASP A 84 -14.65 -12.42 -4.20
N ILE A 85 -14.33 -11.15 -3.90
CA ILE A 85 -14.39 -10.03 -4.85
C ILE A 85 -13.40 -10.22 -5.99
N GLU A 86 -12.15 -10.62 -5.69
CA GLU A 86 -11.13 -10.90 -6.72
C GLU A 86 -11.63 -11.94 -7.74
N LYS A 87 -12.23 -13.03 -7.23
CA LYS A 87 -12.76 -14.11 -8.06
C LYS A 87 -13.98 -13.66 -8.86
N ALA A 88 -14.86 -12.85 -8.27
CA ALA A 88 -16.01 -12.27 -8.96
C ALA A 88 -15.57 -11.37 -10.12
N ILE A 89 -14.67 -10.42 -9.86
CA ILE A 89 -14.10 -9.55 -10.90
C ILE A 89 -13.48 -10.38 -12.03
N THR A 90 -12.69 -11.41 -11.69
CA THR A 90 -12.03 -12.26 -12.68
C THR A 90 -13.05 -13.00 -13.56
N ARG A 91 -14.13 -13.53 -12.96
CA ARG A 91 -15.20 -14.21 -13.71
C ARG A 91 -15.98 -13.25 -14.61
N MET A 92 -16.18 -12.01 -14.19
CA MET A 92 -16.98 -11.01 -14.91
C MET A 92 -16.17 -10.21 -15.95
N GLY A 93 -15.05 -10.76 -16.43
CA GLY A 93 -14.23 -10.17 -17.49
C GLY A 93 -13.05 -9.32 -17.01
N GLY A 94 -12.72 -9.39 -15.72
CA GLY A 94 -11.48 -8.86 -15.16
C GLY A 94 -11.52 -7.40 -14.72
N PHE A 95 -10.43 -6.97 -14.07
CA PHE A 95 -10.34 -5.68 -13.39
C PHE A 95 -10.55 -4.49 -14.34
N ARG A 96 -10.00 -4.57 -15.56
CA ARG A 96 -10.15 -3.51 -16.56
C ARG A 96 -11.62 -3.28 -16.95
N ARG A 97 -12.37 -4.35 -17.19
CA ARG A 97 -13.78 -4.26 -17.61
C ARG A 97 -14.63 -3.66 -16.49
N ILE A 98 -14.48 -4.16 -15.27
CA ILE A 98 -15.24 -3.65 -14.12
C ILE A 98 -14.89 -2.18 -13.83
N ALA A 99 -13.62 -1.80 -13.94
CA ALA A 99 -13.20 -0.43 -13.78
C ALA A 99 -13.86 0.51 -14.79
N THR A 100 -13.88 0.16 -16.08
CA THR A 100 -14.61 0.93 -17.10
C THR A 100 -16.11 1.04 -16.78
N LEU A 101 -16.74 -0.04 -16.31
CA LEU A 101 -18.17 -0.06 -15.97
C LEU A 101 -18.54 0.78 -14.74
N MET A 102 -17.57 1.08 -13.87
CA MET A 102 -17.74 1.87 -12.66
C MET A 102 -17.06 3.24 -12.75
N ASN A 103 -16.54 3.58 -13.93
CA ASN A 103 -15.72 4.77 -14.14
C ASN A 103 -14.54 4.89 -13.14
N LEU A 104 -13.97 3.75 -12.74
CA LEU A 104 -12.80 3.69 -11.86
C LEU A 104 -11.52 3.75 -12.69
N SER A 105 -10.55 4.51 -12.19
CA SER A 105 -9.20 4.50 -12.74
C SER A 105 -8.46 3.25 -12.29
N LEU A 106 -7.83 2.55 -13.23
CA LEU A 106 -6.93 1.45 -12.87
C LEU A 106 -5.71 2.05 -12.17
N ALA A 107 -5.42 1.59 -10.94
CA ALA A 107 -4.21 2.00 -10.22
C ALA A 107 -2.93 1.72 -11.03
N TYR A 108 -3.00 0.76 -11.97
CA TYR A 108 -2.03 0.68 -13.06
C TYR A 108 -2.38 1.69 -14.16
N LYS A 109 -1.66 2.82 -14.16
CA LYS A 109 -1.60 3.71 -15.32
C LYS A 109 -1.26 2.87 -16.57
N ARG A 110 -1.80 3.28 -17.73
CA ARG A 110 -1.33 2.80 -19.05
C ARG A 110 0.20 2.76 -19.04
N ARG A 111 0.80 1.69 -19.57
CA ARG A 111 2.27 1.59 -19.66
C ARG A 111 2.76 2.89 -20.29
N LYS A 112 3.53 3.63 -19.51
CA LYS A 112 4.10 4.89 -19.97
C LYS A 112 5.04 4.57 -21.15
N PRO A 113 5.09 5.44 -22.17
CA PRO A 113 5.94 5.21 -23.33
C PRO A 113 7.40 5.03 -22.91
N LYS A 114 8.19 4.33 -23.74
CA LYS A 114 9.63 4.14 -23.49
C LYS A 114 10.29 5.52 -23.38
N GLY A 115 11.13 5.73 -22.37
CA GLY A 115 11.75 7.03 -22.08
C GLY A 115 10.93 7.95 -21.16
N TYR A 116 9.69 7.61 -20.78
CA TYR A 116 8.89 8.45 -19.90
C TYR A 116 9.54 8.69 -18.53
N TRP A 117 10.09 7.64 -17.92
CA TRP A 117 10.80 7.69 -16.64
C TRP A 117 12.21 8.29 -16.77
N ASP A 118 12.72 8.43 -17.99
CA ASP A 118 14.01 9.03 -18.32
C ASP A 118 13.89 10.54 -18.57
N ASN A 119 12.71 11.13 -18.30
CA ASN A 119 12.50 12.57 -18.28
C ASN A 119 12.25 13.03 -16.83
N LEU A 120 13.09 13.94 -16.34
CA LEU A 120 13.06 14.48 -14.98
C LEU A 120 11.74 15.18 -14.66
N GLU A 121 11.18 15.91 -15.62
CA GLU A 121 9.93 16.65 -15.46
C GLU A 121 8.74 15.69 -15.24
N ASN A 122 8.71 14.59 -15.99
CA ASN A 122 7.71 13.52 -15.80
C ASN A 122 7.83 12.86 -14.42
N LEU A 123 9.06 12.62 -13.96
CA LEU A 123 9.31 12.04 -12.64
C LEU A 123 8.84 13.00 -11.53
N GLN A 124 9.18 14.29 -11.65
CA GLN A 124 8.76 15.32 -10.70
C GLN A 124 7.24 15.48 -10.66
N GLU A 125 6.56 15.45 -11.81
CA GLU A 125 5.10 15.51 -11.85
C GLU A 125 4.46 14.28 -11.16
N GLU A 126 5.02 13.09 -11.34
CA GLU A 126 4.52 11.87 -10.67
C GLU A 126 4.77 11.92 -9.16
N ILE A 127 5.88 12.50 -8.70
CA ILE A 127 6.17 12.73 -7.27
C ILE A 127 5.21 13.77 -6.69
N ASN A 128 5.01 14.90 -7.36
CA ASN A 128 4.06 15.95 -6.95
C ASN A 128 2.63 15.40 -6.85
N ARG A 129 2.22 14.62 -7.85
CA ARG A 129 0.90 13.95 -7.85
C ARG A 129 0.78 12.99 -6.68
N PHE A 130 1.83 12.22 -6.40
CA PHE A 130 1.89 11.32 -5.27
C PHE A 130 1.78 12.05 -3.94
N GLN A 131 2.53 13.14 -3.74
CA GLN A 131 2.45 13.97 -2.55
C GLN A 131 1.03 14.50 -2.33
N ARG A 132 0.41 15.10 -3.36
CA ARG A 132 -0.97 15.59 -3.30
C ARG A 132 -1.97 14.48 -2.96
N SER A 133 -1.84 13.32 -3.61
CA SER A 133 -2.76 12.19 -3.38
C SER A 133 -2.63 11.56 -2.00
N TRP A 134 -1.46 11.69 -1.38
CA TRP A 134 -1.18 11.15 -0.04
C TRP A 134 -1.21 12.23 1.05
N GLY A 135 -1.62 13.45 0.72
CA GLY A 135 -1.64 14.56 1.68
C GLY A 135 -0.26 14.89 2.28
N MET A 136 0.82 14.65 1.53
CA MET A 136 2.16 15.07 1.93
C MET A 136 2.44 16.50 1.48
N ASP A 137 3.24 17.21 2.27
CA ASP A 137 3.73 18.53 1.91
C ASP A 137 4.52 18.46 0.60
N PRO A 138 4.15 19.25 -0.44
CA PRO A 138 4.89 19.35 -1.69
C PRO A 138 6.37 19.73 -1.50
N SER A 139 6.70 20.41 -0.40
CA SER A 139 8.05 20.87 -0.07
C SER A 139 8.96 19.74 0.45
N PHE A 140 8.41 18.56 0.74
CA PHE A 140 9.18 17.45 1.29
C PHE A 140 9.24 16.25 0.34
N MET A 141 10.46 15.88 -0.07
CA MET A 141 10.69 14.71 -0.93
C MET A 141 10.30 13.41 -0.21
N PRO A 142 9.35 12.62 -0.73
CA PRO A 142 9.00 11.35 -0.12
C PRO A 142 10.14 10.33 -0.22
N SER A 143 10.38 9.59 0.86
CA SER A 143 11.40 8.54 0.86
C SER A 143 11.02 7.38 -0.06
N ARG A 144 12.02 6.58 -0.49
CA ARG A 144 11.79 5.31 -1.20
C ARG A 144 10.74 4.44 -0.52
N LYS A 145 10.86 4.26 0.80
CA LYS A 145 9.93 3.44 1.60
C LYS A 145 8.50 3.97 1.53
N SER A 146 8.31 5.29 1.39
CA SER A 146 6.99 5.91 1.21
C SER A 146 6.36 5.45 -0.11
N PHE A 147 7.09 5.52 -1.23
CA PHE A 147 6.59 5.06 -2.53
C PHE A 147 6.26 3.57 -2.53
N GLU A 148 7.13 2.74 -1.96
CA GLU A 148 6.93 1.28 -1.87
C GLU A 148 5.67 0.93 -1.05
N ARG A 149 5.40 1.68 0.04
CA ARG A 149 4.21 1.48 0.87
C ARG A 149 2.90 1.74 0.11
N ALA A 150 2.88 2.65 -0.87
CA ALA A 150 1.73 2.84 -1.77
C ALA A 150 1.72 1.86 -2.94
N GLY A 151 2.76 1.04 -3.08
CA GLY A 151 2.94 0.23 -4.28
C GLY A 151 3.40 1.02 -5.51
N ARG A 152 3.91 2.25 -5.34
CA ARG A 152 4.50 3.07 -6.40
C ARG A 152 5.98 2.74 -6.62
N TYR A 153 6.27 1.46 -6.83
CA TYR A 153 7.63 0.98 -7.14
C TYR A 153 8.19 1.53 -8.46
N ASP A 154 7.31 2.01 -9.33
CA ASP A 154 7.64 2.72 -10.56
C ASP A 154 8.38 4.03 -10.26
N ILE A 155 7.83 4.87 -9.38
CA ILE A 155 8.48 6.12 -8.96
C ILE A 155 9.77 5.81 -8.19
N ALA A 156 9.73 4.85 -7.25
CA ALA A 156 10.91 4.49 -6.45
C ALA A 156 12.12 4.09 -7.31
N ARG A 157 11.89 3.25 -8.33
CA ARG A 157 12.95 2.79 -9.25
C ARG A 157 13.42 3.89 -10.20
N ALA A 158 12.49 4.72 -10.69
CA ALA A 158 12.86 5.86 -11.52
C ALA A 158 13.73 6.83 -10.72
N LEU A 159 13.31 7.18 -9.49
CA LEU A 159 14.07 8.04 -8.60
C LEU A 159 15.46 7.48 -8.27
N GLU A 160 15.59 6.18 -8.00
CA GLU A 160 16.87 5.51 -7.76
C GLU A 160 17.80 5.60 -8.99
N LYS A 161 17.27 5.31 -10.18
CA LYS A 161 18.03 5.44 -11.45
C LYS A 161 18.58 6.85 -11.62
N TRP A 162 17.81 7.87 -11.27
CA TRP A 162 18.25 9.25 -11.35
C TRP A 162 19.19 9.64 -10.20
N GLY A 163 18.95 9.15 -8.98
CA GLY A 163 19.74 9.45 -7.77
C GLY A 163 21.15 8.85 -7.79
N ASP A 164 21.33 7.69 -8.42
CA ASP A 164 22.67 7.14 -8.71
C ASP A 164 23.37 7.91 -9.84
N SER A 165 22.63 8.53 -10.76
CA SER A 165 23.19 9.25 -11.91
C SER A 165 23.49 10.74 -11.65
N MET A 166 22.80 11.36 -10.69
CA MET A 166 22.98 12.74 -10.27
C MET A 166 22.61 12.85 -8.79
N LYS A 167 23.48 13.44 -7.98
CA LYS A 167 23.10 13.97 -6.67
C LYS A 167 21.97 14.98 -6.89
N PHE A 168 20.72 14.58 -6.64
CA PHE A 168 19.60 15.51 -6.68
C PHE A 168 19.86 16.62 -5.67
N PRO A 169 19.82 17.90 -6.08
CA PRO A 169 19.68 18.97 -5.12
C PRO A 169 18.35 18.77 -4.40
N VAL A 170 18.44 18.64 -3.08
CA VAL A 170 17.31 18.84 -2.18
C VAL A 170 16.93 20.30 -2.35
N PHE A 171 15.74 20.57 -2.89
CA PHE A 171 15.13 21.90 -2.88
C PHE A 171 14.05 21.92 -1.81
#